data_AF-A0A165XT58-F1
#
_entry.id   AF-A0A165XT58-F1
#
_cell.length_a   1.000
_cell.length_b   1.000
_cell.length_c   1.000
_cell.angle_alpha   90.00
_cell.angle_beta   90.00
_cell.angle_gamma   90.00
#
_symmetry.space_group_name_H-M   'P 1'
#
loop_
_entity.id
_entity.type
_entity.pdbx_description
1 polymer ?
#
loop_
_entity_poly.entity_id
_entity_poly.type
_entity_poly.pdbx_seq_one_letter_code
_entity_poly.pdbx_strand_id
1 'polypeptide(L)'
;MATICNTGADFGATTSIFQFNRPVVDYLDAMKRLDIANGQGRGVRPGHRPLGARAPHQRALHPGSRQVPLQVRHGGEREQPPEELKIVLIDSGSNSSY
;
A
#
# COMPACT_ATOMS: atom_id res chain seq x y z
N MET A 1 -2.05 -2.18 -5.35
CA MET A 1 -3.35 -2.50 -4.69
C MET A 1 -3.18 -3.43 -3.51
N ALA A 2 -2.45 -4.54 -3.65
CA ALA A 2 -2.24 -5.53 -2.58
C ALA A 2 -1.67 -4.93 -1.29
N THR A 3 -0.66 -4.06 -1.37
CA THR A 3 -0.06 -3.39 -0.20
C THR A 3 -1.09 -2.63 0.65
N ILE A 4 -2.03 -1.92 0.02
CA ILE A 4 -3.07 -1.17 0.74
C ILE A 4 -3.97 -2.12 1.53
N CYS A 5 -4.36 -3.25 0.93
CA CYS A 5 -5.13 -4.26 1.62
C CYS A 5 -4.36 -4.89 2.79
N ASN A 6 -3.06 -5.12 2.61
CA ASN A 6 -2.22 -5.69 3.67
C ASN A 6 -2.17 -4.77 4.90
N THR A 7 -2.01 -3.46 4.69
CA THR A 7 -2.00 -2.48 5.79
C THR A 7 -3.35 -2.36 6.50
N GLY A 8 -4.45 -2.85 5.92
CA GLY A 8 -5.76 -2.89 6.60
C GLY A 8 -5.75 -3.68 7.91
N ALA A 9 -4.87 -4.70 8.01
CA ALA A 9 -4.70 -5.49 9.22
C ALA A 9 -4.22 -4.64 10.41
N ASP A 10 -3.40 -3.61 10.17
CA ASP A 10 -2.88 -2.70 11.21
C ASP A 10 -3.97 -1.85 11.85
N PHE A 11 -5.12 -1.72 11.19
CA PHE A 11 -6.30 -0.98 11.67
C PHE A 11 -7.37 -1.92 12.24
N GLY A 12 -7.10 -3.23 12.34
CA GLY A 12 -8.05 -4.21 12.83
C GLY A 12 -9.19 -4.51 11.85
N ALA A 13 -9.03 -4.22 10.56
CA ALA A 13 -10.01 -4.63 9.56
C ALA A 13 -10.04 -6.16 9.44
N THR A 14 -11.23 -6.77 9.43
CA THR A 14 -11.39 -8.22 9.23
C THR A 14 -10.79 -8.68 7.90
N THR A 15 -10.94 -7.85 6.86
CA THR A 15 -10.31 -8.03 5.54
C THR A 15 -10.42 -6.72 4.76
N SER A 16 -9.60 -6.55 3.73
CA SER A 16 -9.65 -5.43 2.80
C SER A 16 -9.59 -5.96 1.38
N ILE A 17 -10.55 -5.57 0.52
CA ILE A 17 -10.67 -6.07 -0.85
C ILE A 17 -10.92 -4.94 -1.84
N PHE A 18 -10.29 -5.02 -3.01
CA PHE A 18 -10.62 -4.16 -4.15
C PHE A 18 -11.51 -4.90 -5.14
N GLN A 19 -12.37 -4.16 -5.83
CA GLN A 19 -13.17 -4.72 -6.92
C GLN A 19 -12.27 -5.19 -8.06
N PHE A 20 -12.69 -6.27 -8.74
CA PHE A 20 -12.01 -6.77 -9.93
C PHE A 20 -12.04 -5.71 -11.05
N ASN A 21 -10.86 -5.26 -11.47
CA ASN A 21 -10.66 -4.15 -12.38
C ASN A 21 -9.49 -4.44 -13.35
N ARG A 22 -9.25 -3.52 -14.28
CA ARG A 22 -8.28 -3.72 -15.36
C ARG A 22 -6.85 -3.99 -14.87
N PRO A 23 -6.31 -3.27 -13.86
CA PRO A 23 -5.02 -3.61 -13.26
C PRO A 23 -4.89 -5.05 -12.77
N VAL A 24 -5.96 -5.66 -12.26
CA VAL A 24 -5.93 -7.08 -11.86
C VAL A 24 -5.86 -8.00 -13.08
N VAL A 25 -6.56 -7.66 -14.17
CA VAL A 25 -6.45 -8.39 -15.45
C VAL A 25 -5.04 -8.31 -16.00
N ASP A 26 -4.45 -7.12 -16.05
CA ASP A 26 -3.09 -6.90 -16.55
C ASP A 26 -2.06 -7.68 -15.70
N TYR A 27 -2.26 -7.72 -14.38
CA TYR A 27 -1.43 -8.51 -13.47
C TYR A 27 -1.57 -10.03 -13.69
N LEU A 28 -2.80 -10.52 -13.90
CA LEU A 28 -3.04 -11.94 -14.20
C LEU A 28 -2.42 -12.34 -15.54
N ASP A 29 -2.50 -11.47 -16.55
CA ASP A 29 -1.88 -11.70 -17.86
C ASP A 29 -0.36 -11.79 -17.75
N ALA A 30 0.27 -10.86 -17.02
CA ALA A 30 1.71 -10.89 -16.73
C ALA A 30 2.16 -12.19 -16.04
N MET A 31 1.29 -12.80 -15.24
CA MET A 31 1.52 -14.10 -14.59
C MET A 31 1.09 -15.31 -15.43
N LYS A 32 0.69 -15.12 -16.70
CA LYS A 32 0.20 -16.16 -17.61
C LYS A 32 -1.05 -16.89 -17.08
N ARG A 33 -1.98 -16.13 -16.48
CA ARG A 33 -3.23 -16.63 -15.86
C ARG A 33 -4.46 -15.87 -16.37
N LEU A 34 -4.47 -15.52 -17.65
CA LEU A 34 -5.55 -14.72 -18.27
C LEU A 34 -6.88 -15.48 -18.33
N ASP A 35 -6.85 -16.81 -18.34
CA ASP A 35 -8.01 -17.68 -18.24
C ASP A 35 -8.85 -17.40 -16.97
N ILE A 36 -8.20 -17.07 -15.85
CA ILE A 36 -8.87 -16.68 -14.61
C ILE A 36 -9.68 -15.39 -14.81
N ALA A 37 -9.16 -14.42 -15.58
CA ALA A 37 -9.86 -13.19 -15.87
C ALA A 37 -11.05 -13.42 -16.81
N ASN A 38 -10.90 -14.30 -17.80
CA ASN A 38 -11.96 -14.65 -18.76
C ASN A 38 -13.14 -15.38 -18.11
N GLY A 39 -12.89 -16.16 -17.04
CA GLY A 39 -13.95 -16.81 -16.26
C GLY A 39 -14.84 -15.86 -15.45
N GLN A 40 -14.43 -14.59 -15.28
CA GLN A 40 -15.18 -13.61 -14.50
C GLN A 40 -16.31 -12.98 -15.32
N GLY A 41 -17.45 -13.68 -15.44
CA GLY A 41 -18.63 -13.28 -16.20
C GLY A 41 -19.38 -12.00 -15.73
N ARG A 42 -18.78 -11.17 -14.84
CA ARG A 42 -19.39 -9.92 -14.33
C ARG A 42 -18.71 -8.63 -14.78
N GLY A 43 -17.75 -8.73 -15.71
CA GLY A 43 -17.14 -7.57 -16.37
C GLY A 43 -16.17 -6.81 -15.49
N VAL A 44 -15.08 -6.35 -16.13
CA VAL A 44 -14.07 -5.49 -15.51
C VAL A 44 -14.73 -4.17 -15.09
N ARG A 45 -14.73 -3.87 -13.78
CA ARG A 45 -15.30 -2.62 -13.30
C ARG A 45 -14.29 -1.47 -13.42
N PRO A 46 -14.75 -0.23 -13.61
CA PRO A 46 -13.88 0.93 -13.56
C PRO A 46 -13.12 0.93 -12.23
N GLY A 47 -11.81 1.11 -12.29
CA GLY A 47 -10.99 1.27 -11.09
C GLY A 47 -11.40 2.51 -10.30
N HIS A 48 -10.98 2.57 -9.03
CA HIS A 48 -11.08 3.81 -8.26
C HIS A 48 -10.33 4.93 -8.97
N ARG A 49 -10.86 6.17 -8.90
CA ARG A 49 -10.20 7.36 -9.46
C ARG A 49 -8.74 7.44 -8.98
N PRO A 50 -7.82 7.91 -9.83
CA PRO A 50 -6.44 8.17 -9.41
C PRO A 50 -6.46 9.01 -8.14
N LEU A 51 -5.73 8.55 -7.12
CA LEU A 51 -5.42 9.42 -6.00
C LEU A 51 -4.63 10.58 -6.59
N GLY A 52 -5.10 11.82 -6.39
CA GLY A 52 -4.31 13.01 -6.71
C GLY A 52 -2.98 13.00 -5.95
N ALA A 53 -2.11 13.97 -6.24
CA ALA A 53 -0.83 14.08 -5.58
C ALA A 53 -0.98 14.01 -4.05
N ARG A 54 -0.44 12.95 -3.43
CA ARG A 54 -0.35 12.78 -1.98
C ARG A 54 1.11 12.85 -1.57
N ALA A 55 1.38 13.55 -0.47
CA ALA A 55 2.71 13.59 0.09
C ALA A 55 3.15 12.20 0.60
N PRO A 56 4.45 11.89 0.59
CA PRO A 56 4.98 10.73 1.30
C PRO A 56 4.72 10.88 2.80
N HIS A 57 4.56 9.74 3.50
CA HIS A 57 4.29 9.70 4.93
C HIS A 57 5.14 8.64 5.60
N GLN A 58 5.43 8.84 6.89
CA GLN A 58 6.10 7.90 7.77
C GLN A 58 5.19 7.58 8.97
N ARG A 59 5.31 6.37 9.49
CA ARG A 59 4.64 5.95 10.73
C ARG A 59 5.64 5.15 11.57
N ALA A 60 5.74 5.45 12.86
CA ALA A 60 6.54 4.68 13.80
C ALA A 60 5.93 3.29 14.09
N LEU A 61 6.73 2.33 14.53
CA LEU A 61 6.31 0.94 14.80
C LEU A 61 5.97 0.72 16.29
N HIS A 62 5.27 1.68 16.91
CA HIS A 62 4.81 1.58 18.30
C HIS A 62 3.28 1.71 18.39
N PRO A 63 2.62 1.07 19.39
CA PRO A 63 1.18 1.20 19.59
C PRO A 63 0.77 2.67 19.74
N GLY A 64 -0.29 3.09 19.04
CA GLY A 64 -0.76 4.48 19.07
C GLY A 64 -0.01 5.46 18.15
N SER A 65 1.01 4.99 17.43
CA SER A 65 1.74 5.78 16.42
C SER A 65 0.80 6.33 15.33
N ARG A 66 0.92 7.64 15.09
CA ARG A 66 0.18 8.32 14.02
C ARG A 66 1.03 8.41 12.77
N GLN A 67 0.37 8.34 11.62
CA GLN A 67 1.00 8.65 10.35
C GLN A 67 1.28 10.15 10.28
N VAL A 68 2.52 10.52 9.96
CA VAL A 68 2.96 11.91 9.79
C VAL A 68 3.48 12.10 8.36
N PRO A 69 3.33 13.29 7.75
CA PRO A 69 4.00 13.59 6.50
C PRO A 69 5.50 13.37 6.66
N LEU A 70 6.14 12.76 5.66
CA LEU A 70 7.59 12.60 5.64
C LEU A 70 8.19 14.00 5.49
N GLN A 71 8.69 14.56 6.59
CA GLN A 71 9.38 15.84 6.56
C GLN A 71 10.87 15.59 6.24
N VAL A 72 11.35 16.17 5.14
CA VAL A 72 12.78 16.45 4.98
C VAL A 72 13.11 17.52 6.03
N ARG A 73 14.05 17.24 6.94
CA ARG A 73 14.31 18.03 8.16
C ARG A 73 14.21 19.55 7.93
N HIS A 74 13.19 20.17 8.52
CA HIS A 74 13.29 21.51 9.10
C HIS A 74 12.65 21.46 10.49
N GLY A 75 13.47 21.76 11.50
CA GLY A 75 13.17 21.52 12.92
C GLY A 75 11.81 22.05 13.38
N GLY A 76 11.13 21.22 14.17
CA GLY A 76 9.91 21.55 14.88
C GLY A 76 9.51 20.39 15.79
N GLU A 77 9.17 20.70 17.04
CA GLU A 77 8.87 19.77 18.13
C GLU A 77 7.72 18.80 17.82
N ARG A 78 8.02 17.61 17.25
CA ARG A 78 7.18 16.40 17.25
C ARG A 78 8.11 15.18 17.19
N GLU A 79 7.70 14.10 17.85
CA GLU A 79 8.36 12.78 17.97
C GLU A 79 9.67 12.70 17.17
N GLN A 80 10.79 13.00 17.85
CA GLN A 80 12.08 13.15 17.20
C GLN A 80 12.43 11.81 16.53
N PRO A 81 12.62 11.77 15.19
CA PRO A 81 13.15 10.58 14.57
C PRO A 81 14.51 10.25 15.21
N PRO A 82 14.91 8.98 15.28
CA PRO A 82 16.21 8.64 15.83
C PRO A 82 17.28 9.51 15.18
N GLU A 83 18.20 10.04 15.99
CA GLU A 83 19.23 10.99 15.52
C GLU A 83 20.01 10.42 14.31
N GLU A 84 20.11 9.09 14.27
CA GLU A 84 20.75 8.29 13.23
C GLU A 84 19.92 7.07 12.81
N LEU A 85 19.80 6.86 11.50
CA LEU A 85 19.20 5.66 10.91
C LEU A 85 20.26 4.56 10.80
N LYS A 86 20.18 3.53 11.64
CA LYS A 86 21.22 2.49 11.73
C LYS A 86 21.14 1.45 10.61
N ILE A 87 19.93 1.03 10.27
CA ILE A 87 19.67 -0.02 9.29
C ILE A 87 18.42 0.38 8.50
N VAL A 88 18.48 0.23 7.18
CA VAL A 88 17.32 0.33 6.30
C VAL A 88 16.93 -1.08 5.89
N LEU A 89 15.75 -1.52 6.33
CA LEU A 89 15.14 -2.73 5.82
C LEU A 89 14.07 -2.32 4.82
N ILE A 90 14.30 -2.66 3.57
CA ILE A 90 13.27 -2.63 2.53
C ILE A 90 12.69 -4.01 2.39
N ASP A 91 11.52 -4.09 1.75
CA ASP A 91 10.85 -5.35 1.49
C ASP A 91 10.18 -5.95 2.75
N SER A 92 9.14 -6.75 2.50
CA SER A 92 8.39 -7.65 3.38
C SER A 92 7.20 -8.16 2.55
N GLY A 93 6.32 -8.97 3.14
CA GLY A 93 5.03 -9.29 2.51
C GLY A 93 4.20 -8.07 2.08
N SER A 94 4.49 -6.87 2.60
CA SER A 94 3.81 -5.62 2.21
C SER A 94 4.34 -4.98 0.93
N ASN A 95 5.64 -5.07 0.64
CA ASN A 95 6.34 -4.20 -0.32
C ASN A 95 7.49 -4.91 -1.08
N SER A 96 7.24 -6.16 -1.52
CA SER A 96 8.15 -7.03 -2.30
C SER A 96 7.84 -7.13 -3.80
N SER A 97 6.92 -6.32 -4.33
CA SER A 97 6.55 -6.44 -5.75
C SER A 97 7.67 -5.92 -6.66
N TYR A 98 7.82 -6.57 -7.82
CA TYR A 98 8.69 -6.13 -8.92
C TYR A 98 8.24 -4.80 -9.52
#